data_AF-A0A4S1FQS4-F1
#
_entry.id   AF-A0A4S1FQS4-F1
#
_cell.length_a   1.000
_cell.length_b   1.000
_cell.length_c   1.000
_cell.angle_alpha   90.00
_cell.angle_beta   90.00
_cell.angle_gamma   90.00
#
_symmetry.space_group_name_H-M   'P 1'
#
loop_
_entity.id
_entity.type
_entity.pdbx_description
1 polymer ?
#
loop_
_entity_poly.entity_id
_entity_poly.type
_entity_poly.pdbx_seq_one_letter_code
_entity_poly.pdbx_strand_id
1 'polypeptide(L)' 'MAVKQLSDGSPAGTRIGQSATDKLAFYALSTPIARPSVTWPNTATATTTLNEAKANRLMVALVNLGLIVTT' A
#
# COMPACT_ATOMS: atom_id res chain seq x y z
N MET A 1 -31.17 17.58 16.40
CA MET A 1 -30.55 17.62 15.06
C MET A 1 -29.86 16.30 14.81
N ALA A 2 -30.19 15.58 13.73
CA ALA A 2 -29.53 14.33 13.40
C ALA A 2 -28.05 14.57 13.04
N VAL A 3 -27.16 13.67 13.47
CA VAL A 3 -25.72 13.75 13.21
C VAL A 3 -25.48 13.43 11.73
N LYS A 4 -24.75 14.29 11.01
CA LYS A 4 -24.37 14.08 9.59
C LYS A 4 -23.26 13.03 9.44
N GLN A 5 -23.40 12.16 8.44
CA GLN A 5 -22.60 10.94 8.25
C GLN A 5 -21.74 11.02 6.98
N LEU A 6 -20.56 10.41 6.93
CA LEU A 6 -19.69 10.52 5.74
C LEU A 6 -20.34 9.98 4.47
N SER A 7 -21.23 9.00 4.64
CA SER A 7 -22.06 8.43 3.58
C SER A 7 -23.20 9.35 3.08
N ASP A 8 -23.48 10.47 3.75
CA ASP A 8 -24.51 11.43 3.33
C ASP A 8 -24.03 12.42 2.24
N GLY A 9 -22.73 12.43 1.93
CA GLY A 9 -22.13 13.29 0.91
C GLY A 9 -22.11 14.78 1.25
N SER A 10 -22.47 15.17 2.48
CA SER A 10 -22.46 16.56 2.93
C SER A 10 -21.03 17.05 3.18
N PRO A 11 -20.63 18.22 2.63
CA PRO A 11 -19.27 18.72 2.75
C PRO A 11 -18.91 19.30 4.13
N ALA A 12 -19.86 19.42 5.07
CA ALA A 12 -19.66 20.10 6.35
C ALA A 12 -20.24 19.34 7.56
N GLY A 13 -19.44 19.27 8.64
CA GLY A 13 -19.88 18.82 9.97
C GLY A 13 -20.04 17.31 10.14
N THR A 14 -19.40 16.52 9.27
CA THR A 14 -19.65 15.09 9.12
C THR A 14 -18.71 14.24 9.97
N ARG A 15 -19.25 13.19 10.64
CA ARG A 15 -18.44 12.26 11.45
C ARG A 15 -17.70 11.24 10.59
N ILE A 16 -16.45 10.95 10.97
CA ILE A 16 -15.57 9.95 10.36
C ILE A 16 -15.56 8.68 11.22
N GLY A 17 -15.46 7.50 10.60
CA GLY A 17 -15.16 6.25 11.29
C GLY A 17 -16.37 5.49 11.83
N GLN A 18 -17.57 5.74 11.31
CA GLN A 18 -18.78 5.00 11.69
C GLN A 18 -18.86 3.64 10.97
N SER A 19 -18.36 3.53 9.74
CA SER A 19 -18.26 2.28 9.00
C SER A 19 -16.83 1.98 8.56
N ALA A 20 -16.42 0.72 8.65
CA ALA A 20 -15.17 0.24 8.06
C ALA A 20 -15.15 0.36 6.51
N THR A 21 -16.31 0.59 5.90
CA THR A 21 -16.45 0.82 4.45
C THR A 21 -16.36 2.29 4.06
N ASP A 22 -16.40 3.22 5.01
CA ASP A 22 -16.25 4.64 4.72
C ASP A 22 -14.80 4.93 4.34
N LYS A 23 -14.56 5.16 3.05
CA LYS A 23 -13.21 5.44 2.53
C LYS A 23 -12.95 6.94 2.54
N LEU A 24 -11.89 7.34 3.24
CA LEU A 24 -11.32 8.69 3.14
C LEU A 24 -10.23 8.71 2.07
N ALA A 25 -10.39 9.56 1.05
CA ALA A 25 -9.36 9.80 0.05
C ALA A 25 -8.73 11.19 0.30
N PHE A 26 -7.46 11.21 0.72
CA PHE A 26 -6.76 12.46 1.04
C PHE A 26 -6.24 13.22 -0.20
N TYR A 27 -6.34 12.63 -1.40
CA TYR A 27 -5.78 13.20 -2.64
C TYR A 27 -6.69 13.09 -3.87
N ALA A 28 -7.97 12.72 -3.70
CA ALA A 28 -8.91 12.44 -4.81
C ALA A 28 -8.40 11.41 -5.86
N LEU A 29 -7.36 10.63 -5.52
CA LEU A 29 -6.85 9.55 -6.35
C LEU A 29 -7.74 8.31 -6.20
N SER A 30 -8.19 7.76 -7.32
CA SER A 30 -8.93 6.49 -7.35
C SER A 30 -8.05 5.30 -6.92
N THR A 31 -6.74 5.40 -7.14
CA THR A 31 -5.74 4.41 -6.74
C THR A 31 -4.99 4.89 -5.49
N PRO A 32 -5.03 4.13 -4.38
CA PRO A 32 -4.21 4.42 -3.23
C PRO A 32 -2.72 4.40 -3.61
N ILE A 33 -1.96 5.43 -3.21
CA ILE A 33 -0.49 5.40 -3.29
C ILE A 33 0.01 4.49 -2.17
N ALA A 34 -0.05 3.18 -2.41
CA ALA A 34 0.55 2.20 -1.52
C ALA A 34 2.05 2.10 -1.79
N ARG A 35 2.86 2.13 -0.73
CA ARG A 35 4.28 1.81 -0.87
C ARG A 35 4.42 0.31 -1.13
N PRO A 36 5.11 -0.11 -2.20
CA PRO A 36 5.37 -1.52 -2.43
C PRO A 36 6.16 -2.08 -1.25
N SER A 37 5.75 -3.25 -0.78
CA SER A 37 6.45 -3.97 0.27
C SER A 37 6.86 -5.32 -0.28
N VAL A 38 8.08 -5.74 0.07
CA VAL A 38 8.60 -7.06 -0.22
C VAL A 38 8.78 -7.79 1.09
N THR A 39 8.22 -8.99 1.21
CA THR A 39 8.49 -9.85 2.35
C THR A 39 9.98 -10.17 2.39
N TRP A 40 10.66 -9.82 3.48
CA TRP A 40 12.09 -10.02 3.61
C TRP A 40 12.39 -11.35 4.32
N PRO A 41 13.03 -12.33 3.66
CA PRO A 41 13.49 -13.53 4.34
C PRO A 41 14.72 -13.16 5.17
N ASN A 42 14.53 -12.95 6.48
CA ASN A 42 15.63 -12.66 7.39
C ASN A 42 16.03 -13.89 8.20
N THR A 43 17.33 -14.17 8.24
CA THR A 43 17.94 -15.17 9.10
C THR A 43 19.19 -14.56 9.72
N ALA A 44 19.63 -15.07 10.88
CA ALA A 44 20.81 -14.53 11.57
C ALA A 44 22.12 -14.70 10.76
N THR A 45 22.19 -15.71 9.91
CA THR A 45 23.37 -15.98 9.06
C THR A 45 23.04 -15.64 7.61
N ALA A 46 23.93 -14.87 6.98
CA ALA A 46 23.90 -14.65 5.53
C ALA A 46 24.52 -15.84 4.80
N THR A 47 23.81 -16.38 3.82
CA THR A 47 24.33 -17.39 2.89
C THR A 47 24.22 -16.83 1.46
N THR A 48 25.02 -17.37 0.54
CA THR A 48 24.95 -17.01 -0.88
C THR A 48 23.54 -17.19 -1.43
N THR A 49 22.92 -18.35 -1.17
CA THR A 49 21.53 -18.65 -1.56
C THR A 49 20.52 -17.67 -0.98
N LEU A 50 20.68 -17.27 0.29
CA LEU A 50 19.78 -16.29 0.91
C LEU A 50 19.93 -14.91 0.25
N ASN A 51 21.15 -14.50 -0.06
CA ASN A 51 21.44 -13.22 -0.69
C ASN A 51 20.91 -13.16 -2.13
N GLU A 52 21.06 -14.24 -2.90
CA GLU A 52 20.46 -14.38 -4.23
C GLU A 52 18.93 -14.31 -4.17
N ALA A 53 18.30 -14.99 -3.20
CA ALA A 53 16.85 -14.92 -3.01
C ALA A 53 16.36 -13.50 -2.67
N LYS A 54 17.10 -12.77 -1.81
CA LYS A 54 16.82 -11.36 -1.48
C LYS A 54 16.94 -10.46 -2.70
N ALA A 55 18.01 -10.61 -3.48
CA ALA A 55 18.23 -9.85 -4.71
C ALA A 55 17.12 -10.11 -5.74
N ASN A 56 16.74 -11.37 -5.94
CA ASN A 56 15.67 -11.73 -6.86
C ASN A 56 14.31 -11.12 -6.46
N ARG A 57 13.99 -11.10 -5.16
CA ARG A 57 12.76 -10.43 -4.66
C ARG A 57 12.74 -8.94 -4.97
N LEU A 58 13.89 -8.26 -4.84
CA LEU A 58 14.00 -6.85 -5.20
C LEU A 58 13.89 -6.64 -6.71
N MET A 59 14.57 -7.46 -7.53
CA MET A 59 14.45 -7.38 -8.99
C MET A 59 13.00 -7.54 -9.45
N VAL A 60 12.29 -8.55 -8.97
CA VAL A 60 10.88 -8.77 -9.31
C VAL A 60 10.01 -7.57 -8.91
N ALA A 61 10.21 -7.01 -7.71
CA ALA A 61 9.46 -5.84 -7.27
C ALA A 61 9.73 -4.60 -8.15
N LEU A 62 10.98 -4.39 -8.57
CA LEU A 62 11.36 -3.28 -9.44
C LEU A 62 10.80 -3.44 -10.86
N VAL A 63 10.78 -4.67 -11.39
CA VAL A 63 10.15 -4.98 -12.70
C VAL A 63 8.63 -4.77 -12.63
N ASN A 64 7.97 -5.23 -11.57
CA ASN A 64 6.53 -5.03 -11.39
C ASN A 64 6.16 -3.54 -11.25
N LEU A 65 7.08 -2.72 -10.73
CA LEU A 65 6.94 -1.26 -10.71
C LEU A 65 7.27 -0.59 -12.05
N GLY A 66 7.84 -1.33 -13.01
CA GLY A 66 8.29 -0.80 -14.29
C GLY A 66 9.56 0.05 -14.22
N LEU A 67 10.36 -0.08 -13.15
CA LEU A 67 11.59 0.72 -12.96
C LEU A 67 12.81 0.13 -13.67
N ILE A 68 12.82 -1.18 -13.89
CA ILE A 68 13.89 -1.90 -14.59
C ILE A 68 13.29 -2.97 -15.51
N VAL A 69 14.09 -3.46 -16.46
CA VAL A 69 13.78 -4.61 -17.31
C VAL A 69 14.80 -5.72 -17.04
N THR A 70 14.37 -6.98 -17.12
CA THR A 70 15.27 -8.14 -17.10
C THR A 70 15.56 -8.57 -18.53
N THR A 71 16.84 -8.65 -18.88
CA THR A 71 17.34 -9.12 -20.18
C THR A 71 17.70 -10.58 -20.10
#